data_AF-A0A7C5SIF9-F1
#
_entry.id   AF-A0A7C5SIF9-F1
#
_cell.length_a   1.000
_cell.length_b   1.000
_cell.length_c   1.000
_cell.angle_alpha   90.00
_cell.angle_beta   90.00
_cell.angle_gamma   90.00
#
_symmetry.space_group_name_H-M   'P 1'
#
loop_
_entity.id
_entity.type
_entity.pdbx_description
1 polymer ?
#
loop_
_entity_poly.entity_id
_entity_poly.type
_entity_poly.pdbx_seq_one_letter_code
_entity_poly.pdbx_strand_id
1 'polypeptide(L)'
;MALLHYPPLGPDAPAGEPGEVLGRLARAGVEVAAYGHLHGEDHRWAPRGTIGGVVLRFVAADFTVFTPRPIWTSKQGPVDEPG
;
A
#
# COMPACT_ATOMS: atom_id res chain seq x y z
N MET A 1 -4.33 6.09 -8.88
CA MET A 1 -3.57 5.95 -7.61
C MET A 1 -4.39 6.51 -6.46
N ALA A 2 -4.27 5.93 -5.27
CA ALA A 2 -4.85 6.45 -4.03
C ALA A 2 -3.76 6.72 -2.99
N LEU A 3 -3.98 7.76 -2.17
CA LEU A 3 -3.14 8.11 -1.02
C LEU A 3 -3.99 7.97 0.24
N LEU A 4 -3.54 7.14 1.17
CA LEU A 4 -4.23 6.86 2.43
C LEU A 4 -3.29 7.17 3.58
N HIS A 5 -3.82 7.60 4.72
CA HIS A 5 -3.02 7.65 5.93
C HIS A 5 -2.92 6.26 6.56
N TYR A 6 -4.06 5.63 6.82
CA TYR A 6 -4.17 4.31 7.45
C TYR A 6 -3.97 3.15 6.46
N PRO A 7 -3.59 1.95 6.95
CA PRO A 7 -3.61 0.74 6.15
C PRO A 7 -5.00 0.49 5.53
N PRO A 8 -5.08 0.09 4.25
CA PRO A 8 -6.36 -0.21 3.59
C PRO A 8 -6.97 -1.55 4.03
N LEU A 9 -6.35 -2.23 4.99
CA LEU A 9 -6.77 -3.50 5.58
C LEU A 9 -6.68 -3.39 7.10
N GLY A 10 -7.75 -3.75 7.78
CA GLY A 10 -7.77 -3.87 9.23
C GLY A 10 -7.11 -5.17 9.71
N PRO A 11 -6.80 -5.27 11.02
CA PRO A 11 -6.18 -6.46 11.61
C PRO A 11 -7.06 -7.72 11.48
N ASP A 12 -8.39 -7.55 11.36
CA ASP A 12 -9.34 -8.64 11.22
C ASP A 12 -9.59 -9.06 9.76
N ALA A 13 -8.93 -8.40 8.79
CA ALA A 13 -9.09 -8.76 7.39
C ALA A 13 -8.52 -10.16 7.13
N PRO A 14 -9.27 -11.07 6.48
CA PRO A 14 -8.73 -12.35 6.07
C PRO A 14 -7.49 -12.18 5.21
N ALA A 15 -6.47 -13.01 5.46
CA ALA A 15 -5.21 -12.94 4.72
C ALA A 15 -5.46 -13.09 3.21
N GLY A 16 -5.00 -12.10 2.44
CA GLY A 16 -5.14 -12.08 0.98
C GLY A 16 -6.46 -11.52 0.46
N GLU A 17 -7.40 -11.13 1.33
CA GLU A 17 -8.65 -10.49 0.90
C GLU A 17 -8.56 -8.95 0.95
N PRO A 18 -9.14 -8.24 -0.03
CA PRO A 18 -9.07 -6.77 -0.11
C PRO A 18 -9.85 -6.03 0.98
N GLY A 19 -10.79 -6.68 1.65
CA GLY A 19 -11.76 -5.96 2.49
C GLY A 19 -12.54 -4.90 1.71
N GLU A 20 -13.28 -4.06 2.43
CA GLU A 20 -14.19 -3.10 1.78
C GLU A 20 -13.45 -1.95 1.09
N VAL A 21 -12.46 -1.35 1.76
CA VAL A 21 -11.73 -0.17 1.26
C VAL A 21 -11.00 -0.52 -0.04
N LEU A 22 -10.20 -1.59 -0.02
CA LEU A 22 -9.43 -1.96 -1.21
C LEU A 22 -10.34 -2.46 -2.34
N GLY A 23 -11.45 -3.14 -2.03
CA GLY A 23 -12.45 -3.53 -3.02
C GLY A 23 -13.13 -2.34 -3.70
N ARG A 24 -13.39 -1.23 -2.97
CA ARG A 24 -13.87 0.03 -3.57
C ARG A 24 -12.81 0.67 -4.46
N LEU A 25 -11.56 0.69 -4.04
CA LEU A 25 -10.44 1.23 -4.83
C LEU A 25 -10.25 0.46 -6.14
N ALA A 26 -10.26 -0.87 -6.08
CA ALA A 26 -10.16 -1.74 -7.26
C ALA A 26 -11.28 -1.46 -8.27
N ARG A 27 -12.55 -1.38 -7.80
CA ARG A 27 -13.69 -1.04 -8.68
C ARG A 27 -13.61 0.36 -9.29
N ALA A 28 -12.91 1.28 -8.65
CA ALA A 28 -12.65 2.62 -9.16
C ALA A 28 -11.45 2.68 -10.14
N GLY A 29 -10.83 1.55 -10.48
CA GLY A 29 -9.68 1.48 -11.38
C GLY A 29 -8.37 1.93 -10.72
N VAL A 30 -8.28 1.91 -9.39
CA VAL A 30 -7.03 2.22 -8.70
C VAL A 30 -6.08 1.05 -8.77
N GLU A 31 -4.92 1.26 -9.40
CA GLU A 31 -3.87 0.25 -9.51
C GLU A 31 -2.87 0.26 -8.34
N VAL A 32 -2.68 1.42 -7.70
CA VAL A 32 -1.73 1.61 -6.57
C VAL A 32 -2.39 2.37 -5.43
N ALA A 33 -2.24 1.88 -4.21
CA ALA A 33 -2.56 2.57 -2.98
C ALA A 33 -1.30 2.72 -2.12
N ALA A 34 -0.89 3.96 -1.87
CA ALA A 34 0.19 4.25 -0.93
C ALA A 34 -0.39 4.64 0.43
N TYR A 35 0.23 4.12 1.50
CA TYR A 35 -0.23 4.36 2.86
C TYR A 35 0.92 4.35 3.88
N GLY A 36 0.66 4.86 5.08
CA GLY A 36 1.63 4.93 6.18
C GLY A 36 1.02 4.46 7.51
N HIS A 37 1.07 5.34 8.51
CA HIS A 37 0.50 5.19 9.86
C HIS A 37 1.24 4.23 10.81
N LEU A 38 1.72 3.08 10.34
CA LEU A 38 2.47 2.15 11.20
C LEU A 38 3.90 2.64 11.41
N HIS A 39 4.39 2.61 12.66
CA HIS A 39 5.71 3.12 13.05
C HIS A 39 6.50 2.10 13.88
N GLY A 40 7.84 2.19 13.83
CA GLY A 40 8.73 1.30 14.59
C GLY A 40 8.42 -0.19 14.37
N GLU A 41 8.19 -0.93 15.46
CA GLU A 41 7.91 -2.37 15.37
C GLU A 41 6.62 -2.71 14.61
N ASP A 42 5.67 -1.77 14.52
CA ASP A 42 4.39 -2.02 13.86
C ASP A 42 4.51 -2.13 12.34
N HIS A 43 5.66 -1.75 11.76
CA HIS A 43 5.97 -1.99 10.35
C HIS A 43 5.78 -3.47 9.96
N ARG A 44 5.98 -4.41 10.89
CA ARG A 44 5.80 -5.86 10.63
C ARG A 44 4.37 -6.23 10.24
N TRP A 45 3.39 -5.42 10.63
CA TRP A 45 1.97 -5.61 10.33
C TRP A 45 1.52 -4.92 9.04
N ALA A 46 2.41 -4.17 8.38
CA ALA A 46 2.09 -3.45 7.15
C ALA A 46 1.71 -4.41 6.01
N PRO A 47 0.46 -4.36 5.50
CA PRO A 47 0.06 -5.15 4.33
C PRO A 47 0.87 -4.75 3.08
N ARG A 48 1.49 -5.74 2.43
CA ARG A 48 2.42 -5.51 1.31
C ARG A 48 2.03 -6.36 0.10
N GLY A 49 2.51 -5.95 -1.06
CA GLY A 49 2.26 -6.64 -2.33
C GLY A 49 0.93 -6.26 -2.97
N THR A 50 0.40 -7.13 -3.82
CA THR A 50 -0.87 -6.91 -4.54
C THR A 50 -1.99 -7.65 -3.83
N ILE A 51 -3.03 -6.93 -3.42
CA ILE A 51 -4.21 -7.49 -2.76
C ILE A 51 -5.46 -6.97 -3.48
N GLY A 52 -6.36 -7.87 -3.87
CA GLY A 52 -7.55 -7.52 -4.65
C GLY A 52 -7.28 -6.73 -5.94
N GLY A 53 -6.12 -6.96 -6.57
CA GLY A 53 -5.70 -6.27 -7.80
C GLY A 53 -5.09 -4.88 -7.59
N VAL A 54 -4.94 -4.42 -6.34
CA VAL A 54 -4.32 -3.14 -6.01
C VAL A 54 -2.94 -3.37 -5.41
N VAL A 55 -1.92 -2.70 -5.96
CA VAL A 55 -0.56 -2.73 -5.43
C VAL A 55 -0.47 -1.82 -4.20
N LEU A 56 -0.06 -2.39 -3.07
CA LEU A 56 0.13 -1.68 -1.82
C LEU A 56 1.57 -1.18 -1.69
N ARG A 57 1.73 0.10 -1.35
CA ARG A 57 3.03 0.75 -1.12
C ARG A 57 3.07 1.36 0.27
N PHE A 58 3.88 0.78 1.15
CA PHE A 58 4.06 1.27 2.51
C PHE A 58 5.15 2.34 2.53
N VAL A 59 4.78 3.57 2.87
CA VAL A 59 5.64 4.77 2.72
C VAL A 59 5.79 5.57 4.02
N ALA A 60 5.66 4.92 5.18
CA ALA A 60 5.96 5.57 6.45
C ALA A 60 7.41 6.09 6.48
N ALA A 61 7.62 7.31 6.96
CA ALA A 61 8.91 7.99 6.83
C ALA A 61 10.05 7.27 7.56
N ASP A 62 9.78 6.71 8.74
CA ASP A 62 10.74 5.90 9.50
C ASP A 62 11.03 4.55 8.83
N PHE A 63 10.08 3.98 8.08
CA PHE A 63 10.30 2.80 7.24
C PHE A 63 11.17 3.13 6.02
N THR A 64 10.96 4.28 5.38
CA THR A 64 11.73 4.70 4.19
C THR A 64 13.06 5.38 4.52
N VAL A 65 13.44 5.44 5.80
CA VAL A 65 14.64 6.13 6.28
C VAL A 65 14.64 7.60 5.83
N PHE A 66 13.49 8.25 5.99
CA PHE A 66 13.24 9.64 5.65
C PHE A 66 13.61 10.01 4.20
N THR A 67 13.54 9.04 3.30
CA THR A 67 13.89 9.20 1.89
C THR A 67 12.66 8.95 1.02
N PRO A 68 12.30 9.88 0.11
CA PRO A 68 11.20 9.66 -0.83
C PRO A 68 11.40 8.37 -1.64
N ARG A 69 10.34 7.56 -1.75
CA ARG A 69 10.33 6.35 -2.57
C ARG A 69 9.47 6.56 -3.81
N PRO A 70 9.99 6.30 -5.02
CA PRO A 70 9.18 6.33 -6.23
C PRO A 70 8.21 5.13 -6.21
N ILE A 71 6.92 5.40 -6.38
CA ILE A 71 5.86 4.38 -6.37
C ILE A 71 5.10 4.29 -7.71
N TRP A 72 5.28 5.26 -8.59
CA TRP A 72 4.64 5.34 -9.91
C TRP A 72 5.54 6.10 -10.88
N THR A 73 5.59 5.65 -12.14
CA THR A 73 6.19 6.39 -13.25
C THR A 73 5.23 6.50 -14.42
N SER A 74 5.29 7.61 -15.18
CA SER A 74 4.43 7.81 -16.35
C SER A 74 4.72 6.86 -17.51
N LYS A 75 5.89 6.18 -17.50
CA LYS A 75 6.31 5.27 -18.56
C LYS A 75 5.99 3.81 -18.28
N GLN A 76 5.96 3.40 -17.01
CA GLN A 76 5.91 1.99 -16.61
C GLN A 76 4.77 1.68 -15.62
N GLY A 77 4.05 2.70 -15.13
CA GLY A 77 3.00 2.50 -14.13
C GLY A 77 3.58 2.28 -12.72
N PRO A 78 3.03 1.38 -11.90
CA PRO A 78 3.55 1.05 -10.58
C PRO A 78 5.04 0.67 -10.65
N VAL A 79 5.86 1.21 -9.74
CA VAL A 79 7.28 0.84 -9.63
C VAL A 79 7.41 -0.39 -8.74
N ASP A 80 8.08 -1.44 -9.20
CA ASP A 80 8.36 -2.63 -8.39
C ASP A 80 9.21 -2.29 -7.16
N GLU A 81 8.90 -2.91 -6.01
CA GLU A 81 9.77 -2.73 -4.84
C GLU A 81 11.08 -3.48 -5.05
N PRO A 82 12.23 -2.88 -4.71
CA PRO A 82 13.49 -3.62 -4.67
C PRO A 82 13.37 -4.73 -3.62
N GLY A 83 13.73 -5.96 -4.02
CA GLY A 83 13.74 -7.15 -3.16
C GLY A 83 14.85 -7.15 -2.12
#